data_AF-A0A966NIJ7-F1
#
_entry.id   AF-A0A966NIJ7-F1
#
_cell.length_a   1.000
_cell.length_b   1.000
_cell.length_c   1.000
_cell.angle_alpha   90.00
_cell.angle_beta   90.00
_cell.angle_gamma   90.00
#
_symmetry.space_group_name_H-M   'P 1'
#
loop_
_entity.id
_entity.type
_entity.pdbx_description
1 polymer ?
#
loop_
_entity_poly.entity_id
_entity_poly.type
_entity_poly.pdbx_seq_one_letter_code
_entity_poly.pdbx_strand_id
1 'polypeptide(L)'
;VVTSWFASILAFHNATARYLLALGRDRALPHRLSLVHPRWQSPWVASLTHSVFTLVVVLVFALIGADPYLDLYVLGSAPAVVAIPTMQFLAAVAIIAYFARNRRGASALRVIVAPAIAAIALIGITVLVISQLDVFTAKGPVINGVLVGVVAIAVLVGILRALYLRATRREVYQGLGNSNPDS
;
A
#
# COMPACT_ATOMS: atom_id res chain seq x y z
N VAL A 1 6.38 12.09 23.66
CA VAL A 1 6.74 10.81 22.99
C VAL A 1 5.56 9.85 22.91
N VAL A 2 4.93 9.48 24.03
CA VAL A 2 3.77 8.56 24.03
C VAL A 2 2.57 9.12 23.23
N THR A 3 2.24 10.40 23.44
CA THR A 3 1.13 11.08 22.76
C THR A 3 1.33 11.16 21.25
N SER A 4 2.53 11.50 20.78
CA SER A 4 2.86 11.58 19.36
C SER A 4 2.85 10.21 18.68
N TRP A 5 3.35 9.16 19.35
CA TRP A 5 3.32 7.80 18.81
C TRP A 5 1.89 7.26 18.69
N PHE A 6 1.07 7.48 19.72
CA PHE A 6 -0.36 7.15 19.68
C PHE A 6 -1.08 7.88 18.55
N ALA A 7 -0.84 9.18 18.38
CA ALA A 7 -1.42 9.97 17.30
C ALA A 7 -1.01 9.43 15.91
N SER A 8 0.26 9.04 15.73
CA SER A 8 0.73 8.44 14.47
C SER A 8 0.04 7.11 14.17
N ILE A 9 -0.07 6.20 15.15
CA ILE A 9 -0.76 4.91 14.96
C ILE A 9 -2.23 5.14 14.59
N LEU A 10 -2.90 6.06 15.29
CA LEU A 10 -4.29 6.39 15.00
C LEU A 10 -4.48 6.96 13.59
N ALA A 11 -3.54 7.80 13.13
CA ALA A 11 -3.54 8.31 11.77
C ALA A 11 -3.38 7.19 10.73
N PHE A 12 -2.45 6.25 10.96
CA PHE A 12 -2.28 5.08 10.09
C PHE A 12 -3.54 4.21 10.04
N HIS A 13 -4.13 3.90 11.19
CA HIS A 13 -5.36 3.10 11.27
C HIS A 13 -6.50 3.74 10.47
N ASN A 14 -6.70 5.05 10.64
CA ASN A 14 -7.70 5.80 9.90
C ASN A 14 -7.41 5.87 8.40
N ALA A 15 -6.15 6.05 8.01
CA ALA A 15 -5.74 6.05 6.61
C ALA A 15 -6.03 4.68 5.97
N THR A 16 -5.63 3.58 6.61
CA THR A 16 -5.87 2.23 6.08
C THR A 16 -7.36 1.91 5.98
N ALA A 17 -8.17 2.28 6.98
CA ALA A 17 -9.61 2.07 6.93
C ALA A 17 -10.27 2.80 5.75
N ARG A 18 -9.84 4.04 5.45
CA ARG A 18 -10.32 4.80 4.28
C ARG A 18 -9.86 4.17 2.96
N TYR A 19 -8.64 3.64 2.89
CA TYR A 19 -8.16 2.91 1.72
C TYR A 19 -8.98 1.64 1.46
N LEU A 20 -9.24 0.84 2.50
CA LEU A 20 -10.07 -0.36 2.39
C LEU A 20 -11.52 -0.03 1.99
N LEU A 21 -12.08 1.06 2.52
CA LEU A 21 -13.39 1.58 2.12
C LEU A 21 -13.42 1.93 0.62
N ALA A 22 -12.44 2.71 0.15
CA ALA A 22 -12.34 3.12 -1.25
C ALA A 22 -12.20 1.89 -2.17
N LEU A 23 -11.32 0.95 -1.84
CA LEU A 23 -11.15 -0.29 -2.59
C LEU A 23 -12.41 -1.17 -2.59
N GLY A 24 -13.20 -1.15 -1.51
CA GLY A 24 -14.50 -1.82 -1.44
C GLY A 24 -15.56 -1.15 -2.33
N ARG A 25 -15.59 0.19 -2.38
CA ARG A 25 -16.50 0.97 -3.24
C ARG A 25 -16.21 0.73 -4.71
N ASP A 26 -14.93 0.72 -5.05
CA ASP A 26 -14.40 0.47 -6.39
C ASP A 26 -14.49 -1.03 -6.79
N ARG A 27 -15.07 -1.89 -5.94
CA ARG A 27 -15.21 -3.36 -6.12
C ARG A 27 -13.88 -4.09 -6.39
N ALA A 28 -12.76 -3.48 -6.01
CA ALA A 28 -11.44 -4.12 -6.02
C ALA A 28 -11.26 -5.10 -4.85
N LEU A 29 -12.01 -4.88 -3.75
CA LEU A 29 -12.12 -5.74 -2.58
C LEU A 29 -13.59 -6.14 -2.32
N PRO A 30 -13.88 -7.07 -1.38
CA PRO A 30 -15.25 -7.44 -1.04
C PRO A 30 -16.10 -6.22 -0.72
N HIS A 31 -17.28 -6.11 -1.36
CA HIS A 31 -18.16 -4.94 -1.25
C HIS A 31 -18.57 -4.61 0.19
N ARG A 32 -18.55 -5.58 1.11
CA ARG A 32 -18.82 -5.34 2.54
C ARG A 32 -17.88 -4.31 3.16
N LEU A 33 -16.65 -4.16 2.64
CA LEU A 33 -15.71 -3.14 3.12
C LEU A 33 -16.11 -1.72 2.73
N SER A 34 -17.04 -1.54 1.77
CA SER A 34 -17.55 -0.23 1.37
C SER A 34 -18.63 0.33 2.31
N LEU A 35 -19.04 -0.44 3.32
CA LEU A 35 -20.10 -0.06 4.24
C LEU A 35 -19.62 1.04 5.21
N VAL A 36 -20.43 2.09 5.32
CA VAL A 36 -20.25 3.19 6.27
C VAL A 36 -21.35 3.16 7.33
N HIS A 37 -21.06 3.69 8.52
CA HIS A 37 -22.03 3.73 9.60
C HIS A 37 -23.17 4.72 9.24
N PRO A 38 -24.46 4.33 9.33
CA PRO A 38 -25.57 5.18 8.88
C PRO A 38 -25.59 6.57 9.52
N ARG A 39 -25.29 6.64 10.83
CA ARG A 39 -25.32 7.88 11.62
C ARG A 39 -24.03 8.72 11.61
N TRP A 40 -22.87 8.07 11.54
CA TRP A 40 -21.56 8.72 11.77
C TRP A 40 -20.68 8.74 10.51
N GLN A 41 -21.15 8.09 9.43
CA GLN A 41 -20.45 7.99 8.14
C GLN A 41 -19.03 7.41 8.24
N SER A 42 -18.72 6.71 9.32
CA SER A 42 -17.40 6.11 9.56
C SER A 42 -17.27 4.75 8.86
N PRO A 43 -16.07 4.40 8.35
CA PRO A 43 -15.81 3.11 7.70
C PRO A 43 -15.62 1.99 8.74
N TRP A 44 -16.67 1.70 9.52
CA TRP A 44 -16.59 0.83 10.68
C TRP A 44 -16.19 -0.61 10.31
N VAL A 45 -16.68 -1.14 9.17
CA VAL A 45 -16.33 -2.50 8.72
C VAL A 45 -14.86 -2.60 8.35
N ALA A 46 -14.33 -1.62 7.63
CA ALA A 46 -12.92 -1.59 7.26
C ALA A 46 -12.00 -1.42 8.48
N SER A 47 -12.37 -0.53 9.40
CA SER A 47 -11.65 -0.34 10.67
C SER A 47 -11.63 -1.61 11.51
N LEU A 48 -12.79 -2.26 11.69
CA LEU A 48 -12.90 -3.52 12.45
C LEU A 48 -12.10 -4.64 11.79
N THR A 49 -12.17 -4.76 10.47
CA THR A 49 -11.40 -5.77 9.72
C THR A 49 -9.89 -5.59 9.95
N HIS A 50 -9.40 -4.35 9.90
CA HIS A 50 -7.99 -4.06 10.19
C HIS A 50 -7.64 -4.41 11.65
N SER A 51 -8.45 -3.96 12.62
CA SER A 51 -8.18 -4.22 14.04
C SER A 51 -8.18 -5.72 14.37
N VAL A 52 -9.13 -6.49 13.82
CA VAL A 52 -9.18 -7.95 14.00
C VAL A 52 -7.97 -8.60 13.34
N PHE A 53 -7.59 -8.18 12.14
CA PHE A 53 -6.38 -8.68 11.49
C PHE A 53 -5.13 -8.43 12.34
N THR A 54 -4.95 -7.20 12.83
CA THR A 54 -3.82 -6.85 13.71
C THR A 54 -3.84 -7.70 14.98
N LEU A 55 -4.99 -7.85 15.63
CA LEU A 55 -5.13 -8.66 16.84
C LEU A 55 -4.76 -10.11 16.60
N VAL A 56 -5.23 -10.71 15.50
CA VAL A 56 -4.89 -12.09 15.13
C VAL A 56 -3.39 -12.25 14.91
N VAL A 57 -2.76 -11.34 14.17
CA VAL A 57 -1.29 -11.38 13.96
C VAL A 57 -0.55 -11.30 15.29
N VAL A 58 -0.91 -10.36 16.17
CA VAL A 58 -0.30 -10.21 17.50
C VAL A 58 -0.47 -11.49 18.33
N LEU A 59 -1.68 -12.06 18.37
CA LEU A 59 -1.96 -13.28 19.13
C LEU A 59 -1.16 -14.47 18.60
N VAL A 60 -1.05 -14.64 17.28
CA VAL A 60 -0.24 -15.72 16.69
C VAL A 60 1.21 -15.61 17.12
N PHE A 61 1.82 -14.42 17.03
CA PHE A 61 3.21 -14.20 17.46
C PHE A 61 3.39 -14.40 18.96
N ALA A 62 2.42 -13.97 19.78
CA ALA A 62 2.44 -14.18 21.22
C ALA A 62 2.35 -15.68 21.60
N LEU A 63 1.51 -16.45 20.92
CA LEU A 63 1.32 -17.89 21.19
C LEU A 63 2.54 -18.74 20.83
N ILE A 64 3.30 -18.34 19.81
CA ILE A 64 4.56 -19.02 19.44
C ILE A 64 5.76 -18.55 20.25
N GLY A 65 5.57 -17.62 21.20
CA GLY A 65 6.64 -17.08 22.05
C GLY A 65 7.64 -16.22 21.29
N ALA A 66 7.23 -15.57 20.19
CA ALA A 66 8.11 -14.73 19.39
C ALA A 66 8.45 -13.41 20.09
N ASP A 67 9.62 -12.85 19.79
CA ASP A 67 10.05 -11.59 20.38
C ASP A 67 9.20 -10.41 19.84
N PRO A 68 8.56 -9.60 20.70
CA PRO A 68 7.69 -8.52 20.26
C PRO A 68 8.38 -7.46 19.40
N TYR A 69 9.69 -7.30 19.55
CA TYR A 69 10.46 -6.31 18.82
C TYR A 69 11.09 -6.91 17.55
N LEU A 70 11.93 -7.92 17.68
CA LEU A 70 12.67 -8.52 16.58
C LEU A 70 11.79 -9.33 15.63
N ASP A 71 10.78 -10.03 16.15
CA ASP A 71 9.96 -10.90 15.33
C ASP A 71 8.67 -10.22 14.88
N LEU A 72 7.99 -9.47 15.74
CA LEU A 72 6.75 -8.83 15.36
C LEU A 72 6.98 -7.46 14.70
N TYR A 73 7.73 -6.56 15.35
CA TYR A 73 7.91 -5.20 14.86
C TYR A 73 8.87 -5.10 13.67
N VAL A 74 10.06 -5.68 13.76
CA VAL A 74 11.06 -5.63 12.68
C VAL A 74 10.57 -6.37 11.44
N LEU A 75 10.11 -7.63 11.57
CA LEU A 75 9.58 -8.37 10.42
C LEU A 75 8.27 -7.77 9.90
N GLY A 76 7.40 -7.27 10.78
CA GLY A 76 6.13 -6.65 10.38
C GLY A 76 6.31 -5.36 9.59
N SER A 77 7.38 -4.60 9.87
CA SER A 77 7.69 -3.34 9.17
C SER A 77 8.55 -3.52 7.92
N ALA A 78 9.34 -4.59 7.82
CA ALA A 78 10.24 -4.84 6.69
C ALA A 78 9.55 -4.80 5.31
N PRO A 79 8.35 -5.40 5.10
CA PRO A 79 7.65 -5.27 3.82
C PRO A 79 7.32 -3.83 3.48
N ALA A 80 6.98 -2.99 4.46
CA ALA A 80 6.69 -1.57 4.23
C ALA A 80 7.93 -0.80 3.79
N VAL A 81 9.10 -1.11 4.36
CA VAL A 81 10.40 -0.51 4.00
C VAL A 81 10.72 -0.75 2.51
N VAL A 82 10.36 -1.91 1.96
CA VAL A 82 10.51 -2.22 0.53
C VAL A 82 9.36 -1.66 -0.31
N ALA A 83 8.12 -1.79 0.17
CA ALA A 83 6.92 -1.46 -0.58
C ALA A 83 6.78 0.05 -0.84
N ILE A 84 7.12 0.91 0.12
CA ILE A 84 6.97 2.36 -0.01
C ILE A 84 7.78 2.93 -1.19
N PRO A 85 9.12 2.74 -1.27
CA PRO A 85 9.90 3.25 -2.39
C PRO A 85 9.50 2.58 -3.72
N THR A 86 9.11 1.30 -3.69
CA THR A 86 8.56 0.61 -4.86
C THR A 86 7.28 1.29 -5.37
N MET A 87 6.34 1.62 -4.48
CA MET A 87 5.09 2.31 -4.85
C MET A 87 5.37 3.73 -5.35
N GLN A 88 6.31 4.45 -4.72
CA GLN A 88 6.71 5.78 -5.17
C GLN A 88 7.34 5.73 -6.57
N PHE A 89 8.16 4.71 -6.86
CA PHE A 89 8.70 4.46 -8.19
C PHE A 89 7.58 4.22 -9.21
N LEU A 90 6.63 3.33 -8.91
CA LEU A 90 5.49 3.06 -9.77
C LEU A 90 4.63 4.32 -10.00
N ALA A 91 4.44 5.14 -8.98
CA ALA A 91 3.74 6.41 -9.08
C ALA A 91 4.48 7.41 -9.99
N ALA A 92 5.80 7.54 -9.86
CA ALA A 92 6.62 8.39 -10.71
C ALA A 92 6.52 7.95 -12.19
N VAL A 93 6.59 6.64 -12.45
CA VAL A 93 6.39 6.07 -13.80
C VAL A 93 4.97 6.34 -14.31
N ALA A 94 3.95 6.19 -13.46
CA ALA A 94 2.56 6.46 -13.83
C ALA A 94 2.32 7.93 -14.21
N ILE A 95 2.95 8.88 -13.51
CA ILE A 95 2.91 10.32 -13.85
C ILE A 95 3.46 10.55 -15.26
N ILE A 96 4.65 9.98 -15.56
CA ILE A 96 5.26 10.10 -16.89
C ILE A 96 4.33 9.51 -17.95
N ALA A 97 3.81 8.31 -17.73
CA ALA A 97 2.92 7.63 -18.68
C ALA A 97 1.61 8.41 -18.93
N TYR A 98 1.03 9.01 -17.89
CA TYR A 98 -0.18 9.83 -17.99
C TYR A 98 0.08 11.11 -18.79
N PHE A 99 1.12 11.87 -18.44
CA PHE A 99 1.42 13.14 -19.12
C PHE A 99 2.08 12.97 -20.49
N ALA A 100 2.68 11.82 -20.79
CA ALA A 100 3.12 11.49 -22.15
C ALA A 100 1.95 11.46 -23.14
N ARG A 101 0.75 11.08 -22.68
CA ARG A 101 -0.47 11.02 -23.50
C ARG A 101 -1.30 12.31 -23.46
N ASN A 102 -1.30 13.03 -22.34
CA ASN A 102 -2.14 14.22 -22.13
C ASN A 102 -1.33 15.41 -21.56
N ARG A 103 -0.45 16.01 -22.36
CA ARG A 103 0.43 17.11 -21.89
C ARG A 103 -0.32 18.36 -21.41
N ARG A 104 -1.56 18.63 -21.86
CA ARG A 104 -2.45 19.75 -21.43
C ARG A 104 -1.72 21.07 -21.09
N GLY A 105 -0.67 21.44 -21.85
CA GLY A 105 0.11 22.66 -21.64
C GLY A 105 1.11 22.66 -20.46
N ALA A 106 1.29 21.53 -19.75
CA ALA A 106 2.26 21.43 -18.67
C ALA A 106 3.71 21.34 -19.19
N SER A 107 4.64 22.02 -18.51
CA SER A 107 6.08 22.00 -18.87
C SER A 107 6.67 20.59 -18.76
N ALA A 108 7.36 20.15 -19.82
CA ALA A 108 8.03 18.86 -19.89
C ALA A 108 9.04 18.66 -18.74
N LEU A 109 9.66 19.74 -18.26
CA LEU A 109 10.58 19.69 -17.11
C LEU A 109 9.86 19.16 -15.85
N ARG A 110 8.64 19.65 -15.60
CA ARG A 110 7.88 19.31 -14.39
C ARG A 110 7.19 17.95 -14.48
N VAL A 111 6.75 17.53 -15.67
CA VAL A 111 5.92 16.33 -15.83
C VAL A 111 6.66 15.12 -16.42
N ILE A 112 7.86 15.32 -16.97
CA ILE A 112 8.70 14.22 -17.51
C ILE A 112 10.03 14.17 -16.78
N VAL A 113 10.81 15.26 -16.81
CA VAL A 113 12.19 15.24 -16.30
C VAL A 113 12.23 15.02 -14.79
N ALA A 114 11.49 15.81 -14.01
CA ALA A 114 11.47 15.67 -12.55
C ALA A 114 10.97 14.27 -12.10
N PRO A 115 9.85 13.74 -12.63
CA PRO A 115 9.43 12.37 -12.34
C PRO A 115 10.42 11.30 -12.81
N ALA A 116 11.13 11.49 -13.92
CA ALA A 116 12.13 10.53 -14.40
C ALA A 116 13.34 10.44 -13.47
N ILE A 117 13.84 11.59 -13.00
CA ILE A 117 14.91 11.64 -11.99
C ILE A 117 14.44 10.93 -10.71
N ALA A 118 13.21 11.23 -10.26
CA ALA A 118 12.63 10.56 -9.09
C ALA A 118 12.53 9.05 -9.31
N ALA A 119 12.07 8.59 -10.47
CA ALA A 119 11.97 7.17 -10.78
C ALA A 119 13.35 6.47 -10.72
N ILE A 120 14.38 7.07 -11.31
CA ILE A 120 15.76 6.55 -11.27
C ILE A 120 16.29 6.49 -9.83
N ALA A 121 16.08 7.55 -9.04
CA ALA A 121 16.49 7.56 -7.65
C ALA A 121 15.75 6.51 -6.81
N LEU A 122 14.43 6.40 -6.97
CA LEU A 122 13.57 5.50 -6.19
C LEU A 122 13.81 4.02 -6.53
N ILE A 123 14.08 3.69 -7.79
CA ILE A 123 14.47 2.31 -8.13
C ILE A 123 15.85 1.98 -7.54
N GLY A 124 16.80 2.92 -7.56
CA GLY A 124 18.10 2.76 -6.90
C GLY A 124 17.96 2.54 -5.39
N ILE A 125 17.14 3.36 -4.72
CA ILE A 125 16.82 3.21 -3.29
C ILE A 125 16.18 1.86 -3.02
N THR A 126 15.22 1.44 -3.84
CA THR A 126 14.54 0.14 -3.67
C THR A 126 15.54 -1.02 -3.76
N VAL A 127 16.44 -1.00 -4.76
CA VAL A 127 17.50 -2.01 -4.90
C VAL A 127 18.45 -2.01 -3.69
N LEU A 128 18.85 -0.82 -3.21
CA LEU A 128 19.71 -0.69 -2.05
C LEU A 128 19.05 -1.20 -0.76
N VAL A 129 17.76 -0.91 -0.58
CA VAL A 129 16.98 -1.40 0.55
C VAL A 129 16.91 -2.94 0.53
N ILE A 130 16.65 -3.53 -0.64
CA ILE A 130 16.59 -4.98 -0.78
C ILE A 130 17.96 -5.62 -0.50
N SER A 131 19.05 -5.01 -1.00
CA SER A 131 20.40 -5.54 -0.77
C SER A 131 20.87 -5.42 0.67
N GLN A 132 20.38 -4.42 1.41
CA GLN A 132 20.69 -4.18 2.82
C GLN A 132 19.62 -4.71 3.78
N LEU A 133 18.62 -5.44 3.29
CA LEU A 133 17.49 -5.88 4.10
C LEU A 133 17.93 -6.80 5.24
N ASP A 134 18.98 -7.60 5.02
CA ASP A 134 19.50 -8.51 6.05
C ASP A 134 20.12 -7.79 7.25
N VAL A 135 20.70 -6.61 7.03
CA VAL A 135 21.20 -5.77 8.13
C VAL A 135 20.04 -5.25 8.99
N PHE A 136 18.89 -5.00 8.37
CA PHE A 136 17.69 -4.53 9.06
C PHE A 136 16.97 -5.65 9.82
N THR A 137 16.86 -6.84 9.24
CA THR A 137 16.08 -7.94 9.82
C THR A 137 16.91 -8.88 10.67
N ALA A 138 18.19 -9.09 10.35
CA ALA A 138 19.10 -10.09 10.93
C ALA A 138 18.54 -11.53 10.90
N LYS A 139 17.79 -11.88 9.83
CA LYS A 139 17.00 -13.13 9.74
C LYS A 139 17.43 -14.05 8.59
N GLY A 140 18.43 -13.64 7.82
CA GLY A 140 18.99 -14.44 6.73
C GLY A 140 18.18 -14.38 5.43
N PRO A 141 18.74 -14.95 4.35
CA PRO A 141 18.26 -14.75 2.99
C PRO A 141 16.87 -15.35 2.73
N VAL A 142 16.50 -16.44 3.43
CA VAL A 142 15.20 -17.10 3.23
C VAL A 142 14.05 -16.22 3.71
N ILE A 143 14.12 -15.72 4.95
CA ILE A 143 13.08 -14.87 5.53
C ILE A 143 13.01 -13.55 4.76
N ASN A 144 14.16 -12.94 4.44
CA ASN A 144 14.21 -11.72 3.62
C ASN A 144 13.61 -11.92 2.23
N GLY A 145 13.88 -13.05 1.60
CA GLY A 145 13.28 -13.44 0.32
C GLY A 145 11.75 -13.54 0.41
N VAL A 146 11.22 -14.11 1.50
CA VAL A 146 9.76 -14.16 1.74
C VAL A 146 9.19 -12.75 1.91
N LEU A 147 9.82 -11.88 2.70
CA LEU A 147 9.35 -10.51 2.93
C LEU A 147 9.30 -9.70 1.63
N VAL A 148 10.36 -9.76 0.82
CA VAL A 148 10.40 -9.13 -0.52
C VAL A 148 9.37 -9.80 -1.45
N GLY A 149 9.24 -11.12 -1.37
CA GLY A 149 8.28 -11.92 -2.13
C GLY A 149 6.85 -11.49 -1.88
N VAL A 150 6.46 -11.21 -0.63
CA VAL A 150 5.13 -10.69 -0.27
C VAL A 150 4.86 -9.36 -0.98
N VAL A 151 5.84 -8.45 -1.03
CA VAL A 151 5.72 -7.17 -1.74
C VAL A 151 5.59 -7.39 -3.24
N ALA A 152 6.42 -8.25 -3.82
CA ALA A 152 6.37 -8.58 -5.25
C ALA A 152 5.02 -9.21 -5.64
N ILE A 153 4.49 -10.14 -4.83
CA ILE A 153 3.18 -10.74 -5.02
C ILE A 153 2.08 -9.68 -4.92
N ALA A 154 2.14 -8.77 -3.95
CA ALA A 154 1.16 -7.69 -3.83
C ALA A 154 1.13 -6.78 -5.06
N VAL A 155 2.31 -6.40 -5.59
CA VAL A 155 2.43 -5.63 -6.84
C VAL A 155 1.86 -6.43 -8.02
N LEU A 156 2.21 -7.71 -8.15
CA LEU A 156 1.72 -8.59 -9.21
C LEU A 156 0.20 -8.73 -9.17
N VAL A 157 -0.38 -8.97 -7.99
CA VAL A 157 -1.83 -9.04 -7.79
C VAL A 157 -2.49 -7.72 -8.17
N GLY A 158 -1.88 -6.58 -7.81
CA GLY A 158 -2.36 -5.25 -8.22
C GLY A 158 -2.39 -5.08 -9.74
N ILE A 159 -1.30 -5.47 -10.44
CA ILE A 159 -1.21 -5.42 -11.90
C ILE A 159 -2.25 -6.34 -12.54
N LEU A 160 -2.34 -7.59 -12.10
CA LEU A 160 -3.30 -8.58 -12.61
C LEU A 160 -4.74 -8.11 -12.40
N ARG A 161 -5.07 -7.57 -11.23
CA ARG A 161 -6.40 -6.99 -10.95
C ARG A 161 -6.70 -5.80 -11.87
N ALA A 162 -5.74 -4.89 -12.07
CA ALA A 162 -5.91 -3.76 -12.96
C ALA A 162 -6.14 -4.20 -14.42
N LEU A 163 -5.39 -5.19 -14.90
CA LEU A 163 -5.55 -5.75 -16.25
C LEU A 163 -6.88 -6.50 -16.40
N TYR A 164 -7.27 -7.31 -15.40
CA TYR A 164 -8.55 -8.01 -15.40
C TYR A 164 -9.73 -7.04 -15.46
N LEU A 165 -9.73 -5.99 -14.62
CA LEU A 165 -10.76 -4.97 -14.62
C LEU A 165 -10.82 -4.22 -15.96
N ARG A 166 -9.66 -3.90 -16.55
CA ARG A 166 -9.58 -3.29 -17.88
C ARG A 166 -10.20 -4.16 -18.98
N ALA A 167 -10.08 -5.49 -18.88
CA ALA A 167 -10.56 -6.43 -19.89
C ALA A 167 -12.04 -6.82 -19.73
N THR A 168 -12.53 -7.04 -18.51
CA THR A 168 -13.88 -7.60 -18.26
C THR A 168 -14.90 -6.59 -17.75
N ARG A 169 -14.47 -5.50 -17.10
CA ARG A 169 -15.37 -4.51 -16.49
C ARG A 169 -14.84 -3.10 -16.73
N ARG A 170 -14.84 -2.70 -18.00
CA ARG A 170 -14.34 -1.39 -18.45
C ARG A 170 -15.01 -0.22 -17.72
N GLU A 171 -16.29 -0.34 -17.38
CA GLU A 171 -17.04 0.63 -16.56
C GLU A 171 -16.46 0.79 -15.15
N VAL A 172 -16.13 -0.32 -14.46
CA VAL A 172 -15.50 -0.27 -13.13
C VAL A 172 -14.09 0.31 -13.23
N TYR A 173 -13.30 -0.09 -14.23
CA TYR A 173 -11.96 0.44 -14.47
C TYR A 173 -11.96 1.95 -14.78
N GLN A 174 -12.96 2.44 -15.51
CA GLN A 174 -13.17 3.87 -15.79
C GLN A 174 -13.71 4.64 -14.57
N GLY A 175 -14.40 3.95 -13.66
CA GLY A 175 -14.87 4.48 -12.39
C GLY A 175 -13.81 4.56 -11.29
N LEU A 176 -12.69 3.82 -11.40
CA LEU A 176 -11.58 3.86 -10.45
C LEU A 176 -11.03 5.29 -10.34
N GLY A 177 -11.16 5.90 -9.16
CA GLY A 177 -10.75 7.29 -8.91
C GLY A 177 -11.76 8.36 -9.37
N ASN A 178 -12.90 7.98 -9.94
CA ASN A 178 -14.02 8.85 -10.32
C ASN A 178 -15.27 8.63 -9.44
N SER A 179 -15.17 7.86 -8.36
CA SER A 179 -16.29 7.64 -7.43
C SER A 179 -16.63 8.94 -6.71
N ASN A 180 -17.71 9.59 -7.15
CA ASN A 180 -18.27 10.78 -6.53
C ASN A 180 -18.62 10.42 -5.06
N PRO A 181 -18.23 11.21 -4.06
CA PRO A 181 -18.48 10.89 -2.65
C PRO A 181 -19.96 10.85 -2.25
N ASP A 182 -20.90 11.14 -3.16
CA ASP A 182 -22.32 11.37 -2.89
C ASP A 182 -23.30 10.31 -3.45
N SER A 183 -22.82 9.13 -3.89
CA SER A 183 -23.71 8.03 -4.35
C SER A 183 -23.76 6.85 -3.37
#